data_AF-A0A965HTR7-F1
#
_entry.id   AF-A0A965HTR7-F1
#
_cell.length_a   1.000
_cell.length_b   1.000
_cell.length_c   1.000
_cell.angle_alpha   90.00
_cell.angle_beta   90.00
_cell.angle_gamma   90.00
#
_symmetry.space_group_name_H-M   'P 1'
#
loop_
_entity.id
_entity.type
_entity.pdbx_description
1 polymer ?
#
loop_
_entity_poly.entity_id
_entity_poly.type
_entity_poly.pdbx_seq_one_letter_code
_entity_poly.pdbx_strand_id
1 'polypeptide(L)' 'MDGYCAYQNEGEINITLSGPSLAEDGETMIGSMLLNEAPADAGVQSFIDGDPCTKMMPGTT' A
#
# COMPACT_ATOMS: atom_id res chain seq x y z
N MET A 1 -3.23 -3.61 -11.31
CA MET A 1 -2.57 -2.31 -11.03
C MET A 1 -3.60 -1.20 -10.94
N ASP A 2 -4.52 -1.06 -11.91
CA ASP A 2 -5.52 0.02 -11.93
C ASP A 2 -6.41 0.10 -10.68
N GLY A 3 -6.85 -1.04 -10.14
CA GLY A 3 -7.61 -1.08 -8.87
C GLY A 3 -6.80 -0.78 -7.62
N TYR A 4 -5.48 -0.98 -7.65
CA TYR A 4 -4.57 -0.66 -6.53
C TYR A 4 -4.30 0.84 -6.47
N CYS A 5 -4.03 1.47 -7.63
CA CYS A 5 -3.90 2.92 -7.72
C CYS A 5 -5.21 3.66 -7.39
N ALA A 6 -6.37 3.11 -7.78
CA ALA A 6 -7.67 3.69 -7.43
C ALA A 6 -7.92 3.66 -5.91
N TYR A 7 -7.68 2.51 -5.26
CA TYR A 7 -7.83 2.36 -3.81
C TYR A 7 -6.98 3.36 -3.01
N GLN A 8 -5.76 3.60 -3.46
CA GLN A 8 -4.85 4.59 -2.86
C GLN A 8 -5.33 6.04 -2.95
N ASN A 9 -6.09 6.39 -4.00
CA ASN A 9 -6.58 7.75 -4.19
C ASN A 9 -7.95 8.00 -3.53
N GLU A 10 -8.66 6.96 -3.12
CA GLU A 10 -10.02 7.05 -2.56
C GLU A 10 -10.06 6.97 -1.02
N GLY A 11 -8.94 6.60 -0.37
CA GLY A 11 -8.84 6.53 1.09
C GLY A 11 -8.70 7.91 1.75
N GLU A 12 -9.15 8.04 3.01
CA GLU A 12 -8.90 9.23 3.84
C GLU A 12 -7.43 9.38 4.29
N ILE A 13 -6.53 8.53 3.79
CA ILE A 13 -5.10 8.56 4.11
C ILE A 13 -4.38 9.38 3.05
N ASN A 14 -3.64 10.39 3.51
CA ASN A 14 -2.78 11.18 2.63
C ASN A 14 -1.47 10.42 2.38
N ILE A 15 -1.28 9.91 1.16
CA ILE A 15 -0.06 9.21 0.76
C ILE A 15 0.92 10.23 0.19
N THR A 16 2.00 10.52 0.92
CA THR A 16 2.99 11.53 0.52
C THR A 16 4.13 10.95 -0.32
N LEU A 17 4.34 9.63 -0.23
CA LEU A 17 5.31 8.88 -1.03
C LEU A 17 4.77 7.49 -1.30
N SER A 18 4.89 7.02 -2.53
CA SER A 18 4.64 5.63 -2.88
C SER A 18 5.59 5.16 -3.97
N GLY A 19 5.96 3.88 -3.93
CA GLY A 19 6.79 3.28 -4.95
C GLY A 19 6.96 1.78 -4.77
N PRO A 20 7.42 1.07 -5.81
CA PRO A 20 7.79 -0.32 -5.69
C PRO A 20 9.11 -0.47 -4.93
N SER A 21 9.20 -1.51 -4.12
CA SER A 21 10.49 -2.06 -3.71
C SER A 21 11.01 -2.94 -4.84
N LEU A 22 12.27 -2.77 -5.20
CA LEU A 22 12.90 -3.49 -6.31
C LEU A 22 13.91 -4.52 -5.79
N ALA A 23 14.09 -5.60 -6.55
CA ALA A 23 15.19 -6.52 -6.33
C ALA A 23 16.56 -5.87 -6.66
N GLU A 24 17.65 -6.59 -6.43
CA GLU A 24 19.02 -6.11 -6.71
C GLU A 24 19.27 -5.74 -8.17
N ASP A 25 18.47 -6.29 -9.10
CA ASP A 25 18.51 -5.95 -10.52
C ASP A 25 17.98 -4.53 -10.82
N GLY A 26 17.33 -3.88 -9.86
CA GLY A 26 16.76 -2.54 -10.01
C GLY A 26 15.56 -2.49 -10.95
N GLU A 27 14.96 -3.62 -11.33
CA GLU A 27 13.85 -3.70 -12.27
C GLU A 27 12.69 -4.56 -11.74
N THR A 28 13.00 -5.68 -11.08
CA THR A 28 11.97 -6.62 -10.62
C THR A 28 11.29 -6.07 -9.37
N MET A 29 9.98 -5.79 -9.46
CA MET A 29 9.18 -5.38 -8.31
C MET A 29 8.93 -6.56 -7.36
N ILE A 30 9.27 -6.37 -6.08
CA ILE A 30 9.12 -7.39 -5.03
C ILE A 30 8.17 -6.96 -3.89
N GLY A 31 7.66 -5.74 -3.95
CA GLY A 31 6.70 -5.22 -2.99
C GLY A 31 6.41 -3.75 -3.23
N SER A 32 5.72 -3.13 -2.28
CA SER A 32 5.44 -1.69 -2.28
C SER A 32 5.85 -1.08 -0.95
N MET A 33 6.24 0.19 -1.00
CA MET A 33 6.43 1.03 0.17
C MET A 33 5.58 2.28 0.02
N LEU A 34 4.87 2.62 1.09
CA LEU A 34 4.04 3.81 1.17
C LEU A 34 4.41 4.60 2.43
N LEU A 35 4.43 5.92 2.31
CA LEU A 35 4.47 6.84 3.45
C LEU A 35 3.13 7.54 3.55
N ASN A 36 2.47 7.32 4.68
CA ASN A 36 1.10 7.73 4.93
C ASN A 36 1.07 8.74 6.08
N GLU A 37 0.45 9.89 5.87
CA GLU A 37 0.07 10.79 6.94
C GLU A 37 -1.36 10.49 7.38
N ALA A 38 -1.52 10.13 8.65
CA ALA A 38 -2.82 9.87 9.25
C ALA A 38 -2.89 10.47 10.67
N PRO A 39 -4.04 11.06 11.08
CA PRO A 39 -4.20 11.66 12.39
C PRO A 39 -4.36 10.64 13.53
N ALA A 40 -4.60 9.36 13.21
CA ALA A 40 -4.75 8.28 14.19
C ALA A 40 -4.41 6.89 13.59
N ASP A 41 -3.86 6.00 14.43
CA ASP A 41 -3.41 4.66 14.05
C ASP A 41 -4.54 3.76 13.48
N ALA A 42 -5.78 3.95 13.93
CA ALA A 42 -6.92 3.13 13.52
C ALA A 42 -7.27 3.27 12.02
N GLY A 43 -6.96 4.42 11.40
CA GLY A 43 -7.16 4.63 9.97
C GLY A 43 -6.15 3.84 9.13
N VAL A 44 -4.91 3.75 9.61
CA VAL A 44 -3.81 3.06 8.92
C VAL A 44 -4.07 1.55 8.84
N GLN A 45 -4.52 0.92 9.93
CA GLN A 45 -4.83 -0.51 9.90
C GLN A 45 -6.00 -0.83 8.97
N SER A 46 -7.06 -0.01 8.99
CA SER A 46 -8.22 -0.17 8.09
C SER A 46 -7.82 -0.04 6.62
N PHE A 47 -6.85 0.83 6.32
CA PHE A 47 -6.27 0.96 4.98
C PHE A 47 -5.46 -0.28 4.57
N ILE A 48 -4.62 -0.82 5.46
CA ILE A 48 -3.86 -2.05 5.20
C ILE A 48 -4.80 -3.23 4.95
N ASP A 49 -5.81 -3.42 5.82
CA ASP A 49 -6.79 -4.50 5.71
C ASP A 49 -7.64 -4.38 4.44
N GLY A 50 -7.87 -3.15 3.97
CA GLY A 50 -8.65 -2.85 2.79
C GLY A 50 -7.88 -3.02 1.47
N ASP A 51 -6.55 -2.92 1.52
CA ASP A 51 -5.66 -2.95 0.35
C ASP A 51 -5.85 -4.24 -0.47
N PRO A 52 -6.15 -4.14 -1.78
CA PRO A 52 -6.22 -5.28 -2.68
C PRO A 52 -4.97 -6.18 -2.64
N CYS A 53 -3.77 -5.61 -2.45
CA CYS A 53 -2.52 -6.35 -2.34
C CYS A 53 -2.46 -7.20 -1.06
N THR A 54 -2.95 -6.68 0.07
CA THR A 54 -3.07 -7.45 1.33
C THR A 54 -4.01 -8.63 1.15
N LYS A 55 -5.17 -8.42 0.50
CA LYS A 55 -6.17 -9.47 0.28
C LYS A 55 -5.73 -10.57 -0.69
N MET A 56 -4.76 -10.29 -1.56
CA MET A 56 -4.22 -11.26 -2.52
C MET A 56 -3.06 -12.10 -1.95
N MET A 57 -2.53 -11.76 -0.77
CA MET A 57 -1.48 -12.51 -0.09
C MET A 57 -2.05 -13.27 1.13
N PRO A 58 -2.31 -14.58 1.04
CA PRO A 58 -2.76 -15.35 2.19
C PRO A 58 -1.61 -15.54 3.17
N GLY A 59 -1.63 -14.86 4.34
CA GLY A 59 -0.81 -15.24 5.49
C GLY A 59 -0.05 -14.14 6.24
N THR A 60 -0.20 -12.86 5.90
CA THR A 60 0.42 -11.76 6.66
C THR A 60 -0.68 -10.83 7.17
N THR A 61 -0.90 -10.93 8.47
CA THR A 61 -1.78 -10.11 9.33
C THR A 61 -1.63 -8.62 9.12
#